data_AF-A0A6M1XR08-F1
#
_entry.id   AF-A0A6M1XR08-F1
#
_cell.length_a   1.000
_cell.length_b   1.000
_cell.length_c   1.000
_cell.angle_alpha   90.00
_cell.angle_beta   90.00
_cell.angle_gamma   90.00
#
_symmetry.space_group_name_H-M   'P 1'
#
loop_
_entity.id
_entity.type
_entity.pdbx_description
1 polymer ?
#
loop_
_entity_poly.entity_id
_entity_poly.type
_entity_poly.pdbx_seq_one_letter_code
_entity_poly.pdbx_strand_id
1 'polypeptide(L)'
;PMHLIKEYGAWRSRELVGFYENLCRVIFNRYKGLVKYWLTFNEINMILHAPFMGAGLYFEEGENEEQVKYQAAHHELVASAIATKIAHEVDPENKVGCMLAAG
;
A
#
# COMPACT_ATOMS: atom_id res chain seq x y z
N PRO A 1 -7.03 -8.17 -1.62
CA PRO A 1 -7.71 -9.21 -2.43
C PRO A 1 -7.22 -10.61 -2.06
N MET A 2 -8.12 -11.57 -1.79
CA MET A 2 -7.71 -12.91 -1.30
C MET A 2 -6.78 -13.66 -2.27
N HIS A 3 -6.96 -13.47 -3.57
CA HIS A 3 -6.06 -14.05 -4.58
C HIS A 3 -4.62 -13.55 -4.41
N LEU A 4 -4.42 -12.24 -4.17
CA LEU A 4 -3.08 -11.67 -3.98
C LEU A 4 -2.39 -12.18 -2.70
N ILE A 5 -3.16 -12.50 -1.66
CA ILE A 5 -2.64 -13.12 -0.45
C ILE A 5 -2.16 -14.54 -0.75
N LYS A 6 -2.98 -15.35 -1.43
CA LYS A 6 -2.71 -16.76 -1.69
C LYS A 6 -1.57 -16.99 -2.70
N GLU A 7 -1.53 -16.23 -3.77
CA GLU A 7 -0.55 -16.45 -4.85
C GLU A 7 0.78 -15.73 -4.61
N TYR A 8 0.77 -14.58 -3.95
CA TYR A 8 1.94 -13.70 -3.83
C TYR A 8 2.38 -13.44 -2.38
N GLY A 9 1.65 -13.96 -1.38
CA GLY A 9 1.91 -13.65 0.04
C GLY A 9 1.61 -12.19 0.40
N ALA A 10 0.81 -11.50 -0.41
CA ALA A 10 0.51 -10.08 -0.29
C ALA A 10 1.77 -9.21 -0.18
N TRP A 11 1.82 -8.27 0.77
CA TRP A 11 2.82 -7.20 0.76
C TRP A 11 4.25 -7.66 1.08
N ARG A 12 4.45 -8.93 1.45
CA ARG A 12 5.81 -9.49 1.46
C ARG A 12 6.40 -9.59 0.05
N SER A 13 5.57 -9.77 -0.98
CA SER A 13 6.02 -9.75 -2.38
C SER A 13 6.11 -8.31 -2.89
N ARG A 14 7.22 -8.02 -3.56
CA ARG A 14 7.45 -6.74 -4.24
C ARG A 14 6.50 -6.53 -5.42
N GLU A 15 5.92 -7.60 -5.97
CA GLU A 15 5.00 -7.52 -7.12
C GLU A 15 3.73 -6.71 -6.79
N LEU A 16 3.32 -6.68 -5.51
CA LEU A 16 2.17 -5.88 -5.08
C LEU A 16 2.35 -4.39 -5.29
N VAL A 17 3.60 -3.89 -5.30
CA VAL A 17 3.87 -2.49 -5.65
C VAL A 17 3.41 -2.20 -7.08
N GLY A 18 3.66 -3.12 -8.03
CA GLY A 18 3.22 -2.99 -9.42
C GLY A 18 1.70 -3.14 -9.58
N PHE A 19 1.08 -4.06 -8.85
CA PHE A 19 -0.38 -4.19 -8.86
C PHE A 19 -1.08 -2.94 -8.29
N TYR A 20 -0.54 -2.39 -7.21
CA TYR A 20 -1.04 -1.15 -6.61
C TYR A 20 -0.82 0.06 -7.53
N GLU A 21 0.33 0.16 -8.20
CA GLU A 21 0.57 1.17 -9.23
C GLU A 21 -0.52 1.14 -10.32
N ASN A 22 -0.84 -0.04 -10.86
CA ASN A 22 -1.90 -0.18 -11.86
C ASN A 22 -3.26 0.29 -11.34
N LEU A 23 -3.60 -0.08 -10.10
CA LEU A 23 -4.82 0.38 -9.44
C LEU A 23 -4.85 1.91 -9.31
N CYS A 24 -3.78 2.52 -8.82
CA CYS A 24 -3.64 3.97 -8.68
C CYS A 24 -3.81 4.68 -10.02
N ARG A 25 -3.18 4.20 -11.10
CA ARG A 25 -3.35 4.78 -12.45
C ARG A 25 -4.80 4.78 -12.88
N VAL A 26 -5.53 3.68 -12.68
CA VAL A 26 -6.96 3.61 -13.02
C VAL A 26 -7.78 4.58 -12.18
N ILE A 27 -7.60 4.58 -10.86
CA ILE A 27 -8.40 5.39 -9.92
C ILE A 27 -8.14 6.89 -10.15
N PHE A 28 -6.89 7.33 -10.18
CA PHE A 28 -6.58 8.75 -10.34
C PHE A 28 -7.08 9.30 -11.67
N ASN A 29 -6.96 8.54 -12.77
CA ASN A 29 -7.50 8.96 -14.07
C ASN A 29 -9.03 8.99 -14.07
N ARG A 30 -9.68 7.97 -13.48
CA ARG A 30 -11.14 7.87 -13.46
C ARG A 30 -11.80 9.02 -12.71
N TYR A 31 -11.20 9.48 -11.61
CA TYR A 31 -11.76 10.49 -10.73
C TYR A 31 -11.08 11.86 -10.83
N LYS A 32 -10.26 12.08 -11.87
CA LYS A 32 -9.64 13.37 -12.15
C LYS A 32 -10.69 14.48 -12.20
N GLY A 33 -10.44 15.58 -11.50
CA GLY A 33 -11.36 16.71 -11.37
C GLY A 33 -12.58 16.48 -10.47
N LEU A 34 -12.83 15.26 -10.00
CA LEU A 34 -13.91 14.93 -9.08
C LEU A 34 -13.42 14.79 -7.63
N VAL A 35 -12.18 14.34 -7.43
CA VAL A 35 -11.58 14.13 -6.11
C VAL A 35 -10.24 14.86 -6.03
N LYS A 36 -10.09 15.74 -5.03
CA LYS A 36 -8.87 16.55 -4.80
C LYS A 36 -7.97 15.98 -3.71
N TYR A 37 -8.52 15.30 -2.71
CA TYR A 37 -7.80 14.84 -1.51
C TYR A 37 -7.73 13.32 -1.48
N TRP A 38 -6.52 12.81 -1.29
CA TRP A 38 -6.22 11.39 -1.37
C TRP A 38 -5.39 10.94 -0.18
N LEU A 39 -5.67 9.73 0.28
CA LEU A 39 -4.83 8.97 1.19
C LEU A 39 -4.41 7.69 0.45
N THR A 40 -3.12 7.35 0.48
CA THR A 40 -2.61 6.15 -0.20
C THR A 40 -2.93 4.90 0.61
N PHE A 41 -2.46 4.88 1.85
CA PHE A 41 -2.66 3.81 2.81
C PHE A 41 -3.27 4.35 4.10
N ASN A 42 -4.03 3.49 4.77
CA ASN A 42 -4.49 3.69 6.13
C ASN A 42 -3.54 2.93 7.07
N GLU A 43 -2.77 3.66 7.88
CA GLU A 43 -2.04 3.10 9.02
C GLU A 43 -1.02 2.00 8.67
N ILE A 44 -0.04 2.28 7.78
CA ILE A 44 1.04 1.32 7.43
C ILE A 44 1.73 0.75 8.68
N ASN A 45 1.88 1.55 9.73
CA ASN A 45 2.49 1.12 10.98
C ASN A 45 1.70 0.01 11.70
N MET A 46 0.41 -0.16 11.42
CA MET A 46 -0.39 -1.25 11.99
C MET A 46 0.00 -2.63 11.47
N ILE A 47 0.81 -2.74 10.42
CA ILE A 47 1.42 -4.03 10.02
C ILE A 47 2.20 -4.67 11.19
N LEU A 48 2.83 -3.85 12.02
CA LEU A 48 3.62 -4.34 13.17
C LEU A 48 2.74 -4.94 14.27
N HIS A 49 1.47 -4.53 14.36
CA HIS A 49 0.53 -4.95 15.42
C HIS A 49 -0.53 -5.95 14.93
N ALA A 50 -1.03 -5.77 13.70
CA ALA A 50 -2.09 -6.54 13.08
C ALA A 50 -1.73 -6.88 11.61
N PRO A 51 -0.68 -7.71 11.38
CA PRO A 51 -0.05 -7.92 10.07
C PRO A 51 -0.99 -8.46 8.98
N PHE A 52 -1.96 -9.30 9.35
CA PHE A 52 -2.97 -9.77 8.40
C PHE A 52 -3.94 -8.67 7.99
N MET A 53 -4.40 -7.85 8.94
CA MET A 53 -5.33 -6.76 8.65
C MET A 53 -4.66 -5.60 7.91
N GLY A 54 -3.43 -5.25 8.29
CA GLY A 54 -2.68 -4.16 7.68
C GLY A 54 -2.15 -4.52 6.29
N ALA A 55 -1.59 -5.73 6.13
CA ALA A 55 -0.84 -6.09 4.93
C ALA A 55 -1.18 -7.47 4.33
N GLY A 56 -2.21 -8.16 4.82
CA GLY A 56 -2.59 -9.50 4.33
C GLY A 56 -1.56 -10.59 4.63
N LEU A 57 -0.69 -10.38 5.63
CA LEU A 57 0.37 -11.32 5.98
C LEU A 57 -0.10 -12.42 6.94
N TYR A 58 0.26 -13.66 6.64
CA TYR A 58 0.23 -14.80 7.57
C TYR A 58 1.63 -15.43 7.61
N PHE A 59 2.05 -16.01 8.73
CA PHE A 59 3.42 -16.52 8.87
C PHE A 59 3.46 -18.04 8.87
N GLU A 60 4.51 -18.58 8.28
CA GLU A 60 4.83 -20.00 8.33
C GLU A 60 5.85 -20.29 9.45
N GLU A 61 5.89 -21.54 9.90
CA GLU A 61 6.81 -21.96 10.95
C GLU A 61 8.26 -21.76 10.50
N GLY A 62 9.05 -21.07 11.34
CA GLY A 62 10.46 -20.76 11.06
C GLY A 62 10.71 -19.44 10.32
N GLU A 63 9.67 -18.69 9.94
CA GLU A 63 9.86 -17.36 9.36
C GLU A 63 10.35 -16.33 10.39
N ASN A 64 11.21 -15.41 9.95
CA ASN A 64 11.51 -14.20 10.71
C ASN A 64 10.37 -13.18 10.52
N GLU A 65 9.37 -13.25 11.39
CA GLU A 65 8.18 -12.39 11.28
C GLU A 65 8.51 -10.90 11.27
N GLU A 66 9.50 -10.47 12.06
CA GLU A 66 9.87 -9.05 12.17
C GLU A 66 10.41 -8.55 10.84
N GLN A 67 11.35 -9.30 10.24
CA GLN A 67 11.88 -8.98 8.91
C GLN A 67 10.74 -8.91 7.86
N VAL A 68 9.83 -9.88 7.86
CA VAL A 68 8.72 -9.92 6.90
C VAL A 68 7.78 -8.72 7.08
N LYS A 69 7.45 -8.36 8.32
CA LYS A 69 6.60 -7.20 8.65
C LYS A 69 7.25 -5.90 8.15
N TYR A 70 8.53 -5.68 8.45
CA TYR A 70 9.24 -4.47 8.01
C TYR A 70 9.44 -4.42 6.49
N GLN A 71 9.68 -5.57 5.84
CA GLN A 71 9.79 -5.61 4.38
C GLN A 71 8.45 -5.26 3.71
N ALA A 72 7.34 -5.73 4.27
CA ALA A 72 6.01 -5.38 3.78
C ALA A 72 5.69 -3.89 3.99
N ALA A 73 5.99 -3.35 5.17
CA ALA A 73 5.85 -1.92 5.44
C ALA A 73 6.71 -1.08 4.48
N HIS A 74 7.93 -1.53 4.18
CA HIS A 74 8.79 -0.88 3.18
C HIS A 74 8.15 -0.89 1.79
N HIS A 75 7.56 -2.00 1.36
CA HIS A 75 6.85 -2.07 0.09
C HIS A 75 5.66 -1.11 0.03
N GLU A 76 4.84 -1.04 1.09
CA GLU A 76 3.73 -0.07 1.15
C GLU A 76 4.21 1.39 1.13
N LEU A 77 5.32 1.71 1.81
CA LEU A 77 5.93 3.05 1.76
C LEU A 77 6.39 3.41 0.34
N VAL A 78 7.03 2.47 -0.37
CA VAL A 78 7.43 2.65 -1.77
C VAL A 78 6.19 2.81 -2.67
N ALA A 79 5.17 1.98 -2.50
CA ALA A 79 3.92 2.07 -3.25
C ALA A 79 3.19 3.41 -2.99
N SER A 80 3.22 3.90 -1.75
CA SER A 80 2.67 5.21 -1.36
C SER A 80 3.38 6.35 -2.08
N ALA A 81 4.72 6.31 -2.17
CA ALA A 81 5.49 7.29 -2.92
C ALA A 81 5.19 7.25 -4.44
N ILE A 82 5.06 6.05 -5.01
CA ILE A 82 4.68 5.86 -6.41
C ILE A 82 3.27 6.39 -6.67
N ALA A 83 2.31 6.09 -5.81
CA ALA A 83 0.95 6.63 -5.92
C ALA A 83 0.93 8.16 -5.83
N THR A 84 1.74 8.74 -4.94
CA THR A 84 1.91 10.20 -4.83
C THR A 84 2.44 10.80 -6.13
N LYS A 85 3.45 10.16 -6.75
CA LYS A 85 3.98 10.57 -8.04
C LYS A 85 2.89 10.54 -9.13
N ILE A 86 2.18 9.42 -9.25
CA ILE A 86 1.13 9.24 -10.27
C ILE A 86 -0.02 10.24 -10.06
N ALA A 87 -0.42 10.50 -8.82
CA ALA A 87 -1.48 11.46 -8.51
C ALA A 87 -1.15 12.85 -9.07
N HIS A 88 0.09 13.33 -8.87
CA HIS A 88 0.52 14.64 -9.39
C HIS A 88 0.80 14.63 -10.91
N GLU A 89 1.19 13.50 -11.49
CA GLU A 89 1.28 13.34 -12.96
C GLU A 89 -0.09 13.45 -13.62
N VAL A 90 -1.12 12.86 -13.01
CA VAL A 90 -2.50 12.88 -13.52
C VAL A 90 -3.15 14.25 -13.32
N ASP A 91 -3.00 14.83 -12.12
CA ASP A 91 -3.52 16.15 -11.80
C ASP A 91 -2.61 16.86 -10.76
N PRO A 92 -1.93 17.96 -11.12
CA PRO A 92 -1.06 18.67 -10.20
C PRO A 92 -1.82 19.32 -9.02
N GLU A 93 -3.15 19.45 -9.10
CA GLU A 93 -3.96 19.97 -7.99
C GLU A 93 -4.25 18.94 -6.90
N ASN A 94 -3.98 17.65 -7.14
CA ASN A 94 -4.16 16.61 -6.14
C ASN A 94 -3.37 16.89 -4.87
N LYS A 95 -3.99 16.63 -3.72
CA LYS A 95 -3.35 16.66 -2.40
C LYS A 95 -3.31 15.24 -1.85
N VAL A 96 -2.10 14.71 -1.71
CA VAL A 96 -1.87 13.34 -1.22
C VAL A 96 -1.30 13.41 0.19
N GLY A 97 -2.03 12.83 1.15
CA GLY A 97 -1.61 12.68 2.53
C GLY A 97 -1.25 11.24 2.87
N CYS A 98 -0.57 11.07 4.00
CA CYS A 98 -0.46 9.79 4.67
C CYS A 98 -1.42 9.76 5.87
N MET A 99 -1.89 8.58 6.22
CA MET A 99 -2.64 8.33 7.44
C MET A 99 -1.77 7.42 8.32
N LEU A 100 -1.47 7.87 9.54
CA LEU A 100 -0.80 7.09 10.57
C LEU A 100 -1.72 6.88 11.77
N ALA A 101 -1.66 5.67 12.35
CA ALA A 101 -2.22 5.45 13.67
C ALA A 101 -1.25 6.08 14.67
N ALA A 102 -1.73 7.11 15.38
CA ALA A 102 -1.04 7.73 16.49
C ALA A 102 -1.84 7.43 17.78
N GLY A 103 -1.21 6.73 18.71
CA GLY A 103 -1.75 6.35 20.01
C GLY A 103 -0.65 5.85 20.92
#